data_AF-A0A846EWY6-F1
#
_entry.id   AF-A0A846EWY6-F1
#
_cell.length_a   1.000
_cell.length_b   1.000
_cell.length_c   1.000
_cell.angle_alpha   90.00
_cell.angle_beta   90.00
_cell.angle_gamma   90.00
#
_symmetry.space_group_name_H-M   'P 1'
#
loop_
_entity.id
_entity.type
_entity.pdbx_description
1 polymer ?
#
loop_
_entity_poly.entity_id
_entity_poly.type
_entity_poly.pdbx_seq_one_letter_code
_entity_poly.pdbx_strand_id
1 'polypeptide(L)' 'MKCRQNYEHILYNRIVYQTTEGTASWDTFISLVATTRKLGLSFFEYVRDRISQTRNIPSLATIIYDRSSINSLGWSWQLS' A
#
# COMPACT_ATOMS: atom_id res chain seq x y z
N MET A 1 6.73 -15.91 -24.32
CA MET A 1 6.75 -16.38 -22.91
C MET A 1 5.96 -15.44 -21.96
N LYS A 2 4.70 -15.08 -22.29
CA LYS A 2 3.88 -14.18 -21.45
C LYS A 2 2.64 -14.87 -20.85
N CYS A 3 2.43 -16.16 -21.11
CA CYS A 3 1.26 -16.87 -20.63
C CYS A 3 1.43 -17.34 -19.17
N ARG A 4 2.62 -17.78 -18.75
CA ARG A 4 2.81 -18.49 -17.46
C ARG A 4 2.61 -17.61 -16.20
N GLN A 5 2.90 -16.31 -16.24
CA GLN A 5 2.78 -15.45 -15.05
C GLN A 5 1.34 -15.07 -14.68
N ASN A 6 0.39 -15.15 -15.63
CA ASN A 6 -1.01 -14.83 -15.34
C ASN A 6 -1.70 -15.91 -14.49
N TYR A 7 -1.23 -17.17 -14.54
CA TYR A 7 -1.87 -18.28 -13.85
C TYR A 7 -1.52 -18.36 -12.36
N GLU A 8 -0.34 -17.89 -11.97
CA GLU A 8 0.09 -17.94 -10.56
C GLU A 8 -0.64 -16.88 -9.72
N HIS A 9 -0.94 -15.73 -10.32
CA HIS A 9 -1.77 -14.69 -9.70
C HIS A 9 -3.23 -15.13 -9.46
N ILE A 10 -3.81 -15.95 -10.35
CA ILE A 10 -5.20 -16.45 -10.22
C ILE A 10 -5.32 -17.67 -9.30
N LEU A 11 -4.26 -18.47 -9.14
CA LEU A 11 -4.27 -19.65 -8.25
C LEU A 11 -3.96 -19.27 -6.79
N TYR A 12 -3.07 -18.31 -6.55
CA TYR A 12 -2.84 -17.75 -5.21
C TYR A 12 -4.11 -17.06 -4.67
N ASN A 13 -4.96 -16.61 -5.59
CA ASN A 13 -6.24 -15.97 -5.36
C ASN A 13 -7.40 -16.98 -5.16
N ARG A 14 -7.16 -18.29 -5.24
CA ARG A 14 -8.25 -19.28 -5.04
C ARG A 14 -8.51 -19.59 -3.55
N ILE A 15 -7.47 -19.53 -2.71
CA ILE A 15 -7.52 -20.04 -1.33
C ILE A 15 -7.96 -19.00 -0.28
N VAL A 16 -7.77 -17.70 -0.54
CA VAL A 16 -8.14 -16.61 0.40
C VAL A 16 -9.56 -16.06 0.12
N TYR A 17 -10.14 -16.36 -1.04
CA TYR A 17 -11.28 -15.65 -1.64
C TYR A 17 -12.61 -16.40 -1.49
N GLN A 18 -12.73 -17.24 -0.47
CA GLN A 18 -13.97 -17.99 -0.22
C GLN A 18 -15.07 -17.10 0.40
N THR A 19 -14.70 -15.93 0.93
CA THR A 19 -15.62 -14.91 1.45
C THR A 19 -15.32 -13.52 0.86
N THR A 20 -16.36 -12.70 0.71
CA THR A 20 -16.25 -11.30 0.25
C THR A 20 -15.32 -10.47 1.14
N GLU A 21 -15.33 -10.76 2.45
CA GLU A 21 -14.47 -10.11 3.44
C GLU A 21 -12.98 -10.46 3.25
N GLY A 22 -12.66 -11.71 2.89
CA GLY A 22 -11.28 -12.12 2.58
C GLY A 22 -10.72 -11.39 1.36
N THR A 23 -11.58 -11.16 0.36
CA THR A 23 -11.24 -10.39 -0.85
C THR A 23 -10.97 -8.92 -0.52
N ALA A 24 -11.85 -8.29 0.27
CA ALA A 24 -11.72 -6.89 0.66
C ALA A 24 -10.49 -6.65 1.56
N SER A 25 -10.21 -7.58 2.46
CA SER A 25 -9.02 -7.53 3.31
C SER A 25 -7.75 -7.64 2.49
N TRP A 26 -7.72 -8.56 1.52
CA TRP A 26 -6.58 -8.71 0.62
C TRP A 26 -6.32 -7.44 -0.21
N ASP A 27 -7.36 -6.85 -0.80
CA ASP A 27 -7.25 -5.61 -1.56
C ASP A 27 -6.66 -4.47 -0.70
N THR A 28 -7.11 -4.40 0.56
CA THR A 28 -6.58 -3.46 1.54
C THR A 28 -5.09 -3.69 1.81
N PHE A 29 -4.67 -4.95 2.01
CA PHE A 29 -3.26 -5.29 2.22
C PHE A 29 -2.39 -4.96 1.00
N ILE A 30 -2.86 -5.26 -0.21
CA ILE A 30 -2.14 -4.90 -1.45
C ILE A 30 -1.98 -3.39 -1.58
N SER A 31 -3.04 -2.63 -1.32
CA SER A 31 -2.99 -1.17 -1.31
C SER A 31 -2.00 -0.63 -0.27
N LEU A 32 -1.92 -1.26 0.90
CA LEU A 32 -1.02 -0.86 1.98
C LEU A 32 0.45 -1.19 1.67
N VAL A 33 0.73 -2.36 1.09
CA VAL A 33 2.06 -2.72 0.57
C VAL A 33 2.50 -1.74 -0.52
N ALA A 34 1.61 -1.41 -1.46
CA ALA A 34 1.93 -0.44 -2.52
C ALA A 34 2.23 0.95 -1.95
N THR A 35 1.46 1.40 -0.96
CA THR A 35 1.63 2.72 -0.33
C THR A 35 2.92 2.80 0.49
N THR A 36 3.21 1.79 1.33
CA THR A 36 4.46 1.74 2.11
C THR A 36 5.69 1.70 1.20
N ARG A 37 5.65 0.95 0.09
CA ARG A 37 6.71 0.95 -0.94
C ARG A 37 6.91 2.32 -1.58
N LYS A 38 5.84 3.02 -1.97
CA LYS A 38 5.92 4.40 -2.49
C LYS A 38 6.54 5.36 -1.48
N LEU A 39 6.29 5.11 -0.19
CA LEU A 39 6.84 5.92 0.89
C LEU A 39 8.26 5.51 1.31
N GLY A 40 8.81 4.41 0.80
CA GLY A 40 10.11 3.89 1.21
C GLY A 40 10.12 3.29 2.62
N LEU A 41 8.95 2.84 3.10
CA LEU A 41 8.79 2.20 4.41
C LEU A 41 8.71 0.67 4.25
N SER A 42 9.19 -0.05 5.26
CA SER A 42 8.96 -1.49 5.36
C SER A 42 7.52 -1.76 5.77
N PHE A 43 6.79 -2.50 4.93
CA PHE A 43 5.43 -2.95 5.22
C PHE A 43 5.34 -3.70 6.55
N PHE A 44 6.28 -4.62 6.80
CA PHE A 44 6.27 -5.45 8.01
C PHE A 44 6.51 -4.64 9.27
N GLU A 45 7.40 -3.64 9.23
CA GLU A 45 7.63 -2.76 10.39
C GLU A 45 6.39 -1.92 10.69
N TYR A 46 5.73 -1.40 9.64
CA TYR A 46 4.48 -0.65 9.80
C TYR A 46 3.36 -1.49 10.38
N VAL A 47 3.16 -2.72 9.89
CA VAL A 47 2.13 -3.63 10.41
C VAL A 47 2.46 -4.05 11.85
N ARG A 48 3.72 -4.37 12.15
CA ARG A 48 4.16 -4.72 13.50
C ARG A 48 3.90 -3.59 14.48
N ASP A 49 4.20 -2.34 14.11
CA ASP A 49 3.94 -1.15 14.92
C ASP A 49 2.44 -1.00 15.24
N ARG A 50 1.57 -1.25 14.25
CA ARG A 50 0.12 -1.16 14.42
C ARG A 50 -0.46 -2.28 15.28
N ILE A 51 0.01 -3.52 15.10
CA ILE A 51 -0.42 -4.67 15.92
C ILE A 51 0.06 -4.51 17.37
N SER A 52 1.30 -4.03 17.55
CA SER A 52 1.90 -3.80 18.88
C SER A 52 1.37 -2.53 19.56
N GLN A 53 0.55 -1.74 18.85
CA GLN A 53 0.00 -0.46 19.29
C GLN A 53 1.05 0.56 19.77
N THR A 54 2.30 0.38 19.36
CA THR A 54 3.42 1.24 19.74
C THR A 54 3.27 2.64 19.14
N ARG A 55 2.65 2.74 17.95
CA ARG A 55 2.39 3.99 17.21
C ARG A 55 3.64 4.86 17.03
N ASN A 56 4.82 4.24 16.94
CA ASN A 56 6.09 4.93 16.69
C ASN A 56 6.15 5.44 15.24
N ILE A 57 5.56 4.69 14.30
CA ILE A 57 5.50 5.11 12.90
C ILE A 57 4.26 5.98 12.71
N PRO A 58 4.40 7.24 12.25
CA PRO A 58 3.25 8.11 11.98
C PRO A 58 2.32 7.48 10.95
N SER A 59 1.07 7.95 10.90
CA SER A 59 0.11 7.41 9.94
C SER A 59 0.58 7.65 8.51
N LEU A 60 0.26 6.73 7.59
CA LEU A 60 0.60 6.88 6.17
C LEU A 60 0.05 8.21 5.62
N ALA A 61 -1.14 8.62 6.07
CA ALA A 61 -1.75 9.90 5.70
C ALA A 61 -0.92 11.11 6.17
N THR A 62 -0.41 11.07 7.41
CA THR A 62 0.47 12.13 7.94
C THR A 62 1.74 12.26 7.11
N ILE A 63 2.35 11.12 6.74
CA ILE A 63 3.59 11.11 5.94
C ILE A 63 3.32 11.64 4.52
N ILE A 64 2.17 11.30 3.94
CA ILE A 64 1.76 11.82 2.62
C ILE A 64 1.57 13.33 2.69
N TYR A 65 0.87 13.83 3.71
CA TYR A 65 0.65 15.26 3.90
C TYR A 65 1.97 16.02 4.03
N ASP A 66 2.86 15.54 4.91
CA ASP A 66 4.20 16.11 5.10
C ASP A 66 4.98 16.20 3.78
N ARG A 67 5.06 15.11 3.02
CA ARG A 67 5.74 15.09 1.71
C ARG A 67 5.07 15.95 0.65
N SER A 68 3.75 16.07 0.69
CA SER A 68 3.01 16.93 -0.24
C SER A 68 3.24 18.41 0.03
N SER A 69 3.47 18.79 1.30
CA SER A 69 3.81 20.17 1.65
C SER A 69 5.18 20.58 1.10
N ILE A 70 6.11 19.63 1.06
CA ILE A 70 7.48 19.82 0.52
C ILE A 70 7.46 19.88 -1.01
N ASN A 71 6.58 19.11 -1.65
CA ASN A 71 6.50 19.07 -3.11
C ASN A 71 5.35 19.98 -3.59
N SER A 72 5.64 21.24 -3.91
CA SER A 72 4.67 22.21 -4.41
C SER A 72 4.21 21.88 -5.83
N LEU A 73 3.43 20.81 -5.97
CA LEU A 73 2.86 20.30 -7.22
C LEU A 73 1.98 21.34 -7.94
N GLY A 74 1.53 22.39 -7.25
CA GLY A 74 0.81 23.51 -7.86
C GLY A 74 1.63 24.32 -8.86
N TRP A 75 2.96 24.29 -8.76
CA TRP A 75 3.85 25.09 -9.61
C TRP A 75 4.00 24.52 -11.02
N SER A 76 3.71 23.21 -11.23
CA SER A 76 3.84 22.58 -12.55
C SER A 76 2.76 23.04 -13.54
N TRP A 77 1.61 23.50 -13.05
CA TRP A 77 0.49 23.97 -13.87
C TRP A 77 0.50 25.48 -14.12
N GLN A 78 1.37 26.23 -13.43
CA GLN A 78 1.51 27.69 -13.60
C GLN A 78 2.54 28.07 -14.68
N LEU A 79 3.31 27.10 -15.19
CA LEU A 79 4.33 27.29 -16.23
C LEU A 79 3.88 26.82 -17.63
N SER A 80 2.59 26.50 -17.81
CA SER A 80 1.98 26.21 -19.12
C SER A 80 1.26 27.43 -19.67
#